data_AF-A0A158DPT3-F1
#
_entry.id   AF-A0A158DPT3-F1
#
_cell.length_a   1.000
_cell.length_b   1.000
_cell.length_c   1.000
_cell.angle_alpha   90.00
_cell.angle_beta   90.00
_cell.angle_gamma   90.00
#
_symmetry.space_group_name_H-M   'P 1'
#
loop_
_entity.id
_entity.type
_entity.pdbx_description
1 polymer ?
#
loop_
_entity_poly.entity_id
_entity_poly.type
_entity_poly.pdbx_seq_one_letter_code
_entity_poly.pdbx_strand_id
1 'polypeptide(L)' 'MQPDTMLKCVRIALRLADLSAADESPRSLRNTFGRRQIIAGKTKEQVSSLTGLSSHRTAARLRLTLEPIEVSEEQA' A
#
# COMPACT_ATOMS: atom_id res chain seq x y z
N MET A 1 2.16 22.55 9.15
CA MET A 1 3.12 21.53 8.71
C MET A 1 3.69 21.99 7.37
N GLN A 2 5.02 21.99 7.18
CA GLN A 2 5.58 22.36 5.87
C GLN A 2 5.20 21.28 4.84
N PRO A 3 5.03 21.62 3.55
CA PRO A 3 4.52 20.69 2.53
C PRO A 3 5.31 19.37 2.42
N ASP A 4 6.59 19.38 2.78
CA ASP A 4 7.53 18.25 2.66
C ASP A 4 7.75 17.48 3.97
N THR A 5 7.17 17.92 5.09
CA THR A 5 7.45 17.33 6.41
C THR A 5 7.09 15.84 6.43
N MET A 6 5.94 15.46 5.86
CA MET A 6 5.49 14.06 5.84
C MET A 6 6.42 13.18 4.98
N LEU A 7 6.87 13.71 3.83
CA LEU A 7 7.82 13.01 2.96
C LEU A 7 9.15 12.76 3.69
N LYS A 8 9.67 13.76 4.40
CA LYS A 8 10.88 13.63 5.22
C LYS A 8 10.73 12.57 6.30
N CYS A 9 9.62 12.60 7.05
CA CYS A 9 9.36 11.59 8.09
C CYS A 9 9.31 10.17 7.52
N VAL A 10 8.64 9.97 6.38
CA VAL A 10 8.56 8.65 5.73
C VAL A 10 9.93 8.16 5.27
N ARG A 11 10.74 9.01 4.62
CA ARG A 11 12.10 8.66 4.20
C ARG A 11 12.99 8.28 5.37
N ILE A 12 12.93 9.05 6.47
CA ILE A 12 13.69 8.74 7.69
C ILE A 12 13.25 7.38 8.24
N ALA A 13 11.94 7.13 8.37
CA ALA A 13 11.42 5.87 8.90
C ALA A 13 11.83 4.66 8.04
N LEU A 14 11.79 4.78 6.71
CA LEU A 14 12.22 3.70 5.81
C LEU A 14 13.72 3.40 5.96
N ARG A 15 14.56 4.42 6.00
CA ARG A 15 16.01 4.27 6.19
C ARG A 15 16.35 3.65 7.55
N LEU A 16 15.65 4.06 8.61
CA LEU A 16 15.83 3.47 9.94
C LEU A 16 15.43 2.00 10.00
N ALA A 17 14.50 1.58 9.14
CA ALA A 17 14.09 0.19 9.00
C ALA A 17 14.99 -0.61 8.02
N ASP A 18 16.04 -0.01 7.48
CA ASP A 18 16.89 -0.56 6.41
C ASP A 18 16.09 -1.02 5.18
N LEU A 19 15.03 -0.29 4.86
CA LEU A 19 14.16 -0.55 3.72
C LEU A 19 14.38 0.50 2.63
N SER A 20 14.51 0.03 1.39
CA SER A 20 14.51 0.87 0.19
C SER A 20 13.34 0.52 -0.71
N ALA A 21 12.76 1.53 -1.35
CA ALA A 21 11.71 1.37 -2.34
C ALA A 21 11.93 2.35 -3.51
N ALA A 22 11.46 1.99 -4.70
CA ALA A 22 11.54 2.86 -5.88
C ALA A 22 10.87 4.22 -5.68
N ASP A 23 9.85 4.29 -4.82
CA ASP A 23 9.22 5.52 -4.37
C ASP A 23 9.06 5.52 -2.84
N GLU A 24 9.84 6.34 -2.15
CA GLU A 24 9.82 6.54 -0.69
C GLU A 24 8.82 7.63 -0.28
N SER A 25 7.60 7.56 -0.80
CA SER A 25 6.55 8.54 -0.53
C SER A 25 5.49 8.03 0.46
N PRO A 26 4.79 8.93 1.18
CA PRO A 26 3.63 8.54 2.00
C PRO A 26 2.56 7.79 1.19
N ARG A 27 2.40 8.15 -0.09
CA ARG A 27 1.51 7.47 -1.04
C ARG A 27 1.93 6.02 -1.28
N SER A 28 3.22 5.74 -1.37
CA SER A 28 3.76 4.38 -1.51
C SER A 28 3.37 3.52 -0.31
N LEU A 29 3.57 4.02 0.91
CA LEU A 29 3.15 3.32 2.13
C LEU A 29 1.63 3.03 2.16
N ARG A 30 0.80 4.03 1.86
CA ARG A 30 -0.66 3.86 1.78
C ARG A 30 -1.02 2.78 0.75
N ASN A 31 -0.39 2.79 -0.42
CA ASN A 31 -0.66 1.80 -1.47
C ASN A 31 -0.24 0.39 -1.04
N THR A 32 0.91 0.25 -0.40
CA THR A 32 1.39 -1.03 0.14
C THR A 32 0.44 -1.57 1.19
N PHE A 33 -0.01 -0.74 2.13
CA PHE A 33 -1.03 -1.13 3.10
C PHE A 33 -2.35 -1.52 2.42
N GLY A 34 -2.84 -0.71 1.47
CA GLY A 34 -4.06 -1.03 0.72
C GLY A 34 -3.99 -2.35 -0.04
N ARG A 35 -2.84 -2.67 -0.68
CA ARG A 35 -2.60 -3.97 -1.33
C ARG A 35 -2.67 -5.13 -0.35
N ARG A 36 -2.05 -5.01 0.83
CA ARG A 36 -2.12 -6.05 1.89
C ARG A 36 -3.56 -6.32 2.31
N GLN A 37 -4.37 -5.28 2.47
CA GLN A 37 -5.78 -5.45 2.82
C GLN A 37 -6.58 -6.14 1.70
N ILE A 38 -6.29 -5.85 0.43
CA ILE A 38 -6.93 -6.54 -0.70
C ILE A 38 -6.55 -8.03 -0.71
N ILE A 39 -5.27 -8.35 -0.50
CA ILE A 39 -4.78 -9.73 -0.39
C ILE A 39 -5.48 -10.46 0.78
N ALA A 40 -5.70 -9.76 1.89
CA ALA A 40 -6.47 -10.27 3.03
C ALA A 40 -8.00 -10.36 2.80
N GLY A 41 -8.47 -10.24 1.55
CA GLY A 41 -9.87 -10.40 1.18
C GLY A 41 -10.77 -9.20 1.45
N LYS A 42 -10.24 -8.03 1.83
CA LYS A 42 -11.06 -6.83 2.07
C LYS A 42 -11.65 -6.29 0.77
N THR A 43 -12.89 -5.81 0.85
CA THR A 43 -13.57 -5.18 -0.29
C THR A 43 -12.98 -3.80 -0.62
N LYS A 44 -13.29 -3.27 -1.81
CA LYS A 44 -12.78 -1.94 -2.23
C LYS A 44 -13.28 -0.84 -1.29
N GLU A 45 -14.49 -0.98 -0.78
CA GLU A 45 -15.15 -0.07 0.16
C GLU A 45 -14.43 -0.08 1.51
N GLN A 46 -14.14 -1.27 2.04
CA GLN A 46 -13.37 -1.44 3.28
C GLN A 46 -11.97 -0.86 3.15
N VAL A 47 -11.27 -1.13 2.05
CA VAL A 47 -9.92 -0.60 1.79
C VAL A 47 -9.96 0.92 1.67
N SER A 48 -10.94 1.50 0.97
CA SER A 48 -11.10 2.95 0.89
C SER A 48 -11.33 3.59 2.26
N SER A 49 -12.20 3.00 3.08
CA SER A 49 -12.46 3.47 4.44
C SER A 49 -11.20 3.42 5.31
N LEU A 50 -10.49 2.29 5.33
CA LEU A 50 -9.26 2.10 6.12
C LEU A 50 -8.11 3.04 5.70
N THR A 51 -8.11 3.51 4.45
CA THR A 51 -7.05 4.37 3.91
C THR A 51 -7.45 5.84 3.76
N GLY A 52 -8.63 6.21 4.26
CA GLY A 52 -9.12 7.59 4.23
C GLY A 52 -9.38 8.13 2.81
N LEU A 53 -9.70 7.26 1.86
CA LEU A 53 -9.95 7.66 0.47
C LEU A 53 -11.41 8.09 0.27
N SER A 54 -11.61 9.24 -0.37
CA SER A 54 -12.94 9.74 -0.72
C SER A 54 -13.66 8.91 -1.80
N SER A 55 -12.94 8.06 -2.53
CA SER A 55 -13.52 7.19 -3.56
C SER A 55 -12.84 5.82 -3.66
N HIS A 56 -13.52 4.88 -4.32
CA HIS A 56 -13.03 3.52 -4.56
C HIS A 56 -12.04 3.39 -5.72
N ARG A 57 -11.77 4.49 -6.47
CA ARG A 57 -10.92 4.45 -7.67
C ARG A 57 -9.50 3.95 -7.37
N THR A 58 -8.90 4.42 -6.28
CA THR A 58 -7.56 3.97 -5.89
C THR A 58 -7.57 2.51 -5.45
N ALA A 59 -8.53 2.07 -4.62
CA ALA A 59 -8.63 0.66 -4.21
C ALA A 59 -8.85 -0.27 -5.41
N ALA A 60 -9.69 0.13 -6.38
CA ALA A 60 -9.88 -0.60 -7.63
C ALA A 60 -8.58 -0.71 -8.43
N ARG A 61 -7.83 0.38 -8.59
CA ARG A 61 -6.52 0.38 -9.27
C ARG A 61 -5.49 -0.49 -8.56
N LEU A 62 -5.43 -0.46 -7.23
CA LEU A 62 -4.49 -1.30 -6.46
C LEU A 62 -4.73 -2.78 -6.73
N ARG A 63 -5.99 -3.19 -6.82
CA ARG A 63 -6.36 -4.58 -7.15
C ARG A 63 -5.83 -5.03 -8.51
N LEU A 64 -5.81 -4.13 -9.50
CA LEU A 64 -5.24 -4.40 -10.82
C LEU A 64 -3.70 -4.50 -10.81
N THR A 65 -3.03 -4.04 -9.75
CA THR A 65 -1.57 -4.15 -9.61
C THR A 65 -1.12 -5.40 -8.84
N LEU A 66 -2.06 -6.23 -8.41
CA LEU A 66 -1.75 -7.53 -7.84
C LEU A 66 -1.68 -8.50 -9.01
N GLU A 67 -0.48 -9.02 -9.28
CA GLU A 67 -0.34 -10.18 -10.17
C GLU A 67 -1.20 -11.33 -9.62
N PRO A 68 -1.74 -12.20 -10.49
CA PRO A 68 -2.31 -13.46 -10.01
C PRO A 68 -1.23 -14.16 -9.20
N ILE A 69 -1.48 -14.36 -7.91
CA ILE A 69 -0.66 -15.26 -7.10
C ILE A 69 -0.92 -16.63 -7.72
N GLU A 70 0.00 -17.13 -8.55
CA GLU A 70 0.06 -18.55 -8.82
C GLU A 70 0.38 -19.20 -7.48
N VAL A 71 -0.65 -19.73 -6.83
CA VAL A 71 -0.49 -20.56 -5.64
C VAL A 71 0.13 -21.85 -6.15
N SER A 72 1.46 -21.94 -6.16
CA SER A 72 2.15 -23.21 -6.35
C SER A 72 1.82 -24.07 -5.14
N GLU A 73 0.96 -25.07 -5.35
CA GLU A 73 0.53 -26.10 -4.38
C GLU A 73 1.69 -27.05 -4.02
N GLU A 74 2.85 -26.53 -3.68
CA GLU A 74 4.03 -27.32 -3.33
C GLU A 74 4.41 -27.05 -1.89
N GLN A 75 3.63 -27.66 -0.98
CA GLN A 75 4.09 -28.28 0.27
C GLN A 75 2.86 -28.78 1.05
N ALA A 76 2.39 -29.97 0.67
CA ALA A 76 1.60 -30.87 1.50
C ALA A 76 2.48 -32.05 1.94
#